data_AF-G9ZPN1-F1
#
_entry.id   AF-G9ZPN1-F1
#
_cell.length_a   1.000
_cell.length_b   1.000
_cell.length_c   1.000
_cell.angle_alpha   90.00
_cell.angle_beta   90.00
_cell.angle_gamma   90.00
#
_symmetry.space_group_name_H-M   'P 1'
#
loop_
_entity.id
_entity.type
_entity.pdbx_description
1 polymer ?
#
loop_
_entity_poly.entity_id
_entity_poly.type
_entity_poly.pdbx_seq_one_letter_code
_entity_poly.pdbx_strand_id
1 'polypeptide(L)'
;MRVHQTTPHAEEKILYGMPFFLIANEKIGIAAYKAHVSFQISKDLTPAVLETAKKLGYASGQKRININFDQKVPVELVGAILAIVINQ
;
A
#
# COMPACT_ATOMS: atom_id res chain seq x y z
N MET A 1 13.41 -1.27 -2.32
CA MET A 1 11.94 -1.24 -2.45
C MET A 1 11.35 -1.56 -1.08
N ARG A 2 10.53 -0.68 -0.49
CA ARG A 2 10.16 -0.78 0.95
C ARG A 2 9.43 -2.09 1.29
N VAL A 3 8.69 -2.69 0.36
CA VAL A 3 8.00 -3.97 0.58
C VAL A 3 9.00 -5.08 0.94
N HIS A 4 9.94 -5.45 0.07
CA HIS A 4 10.95 -6.48 0.41
C HIS A 4 11.85 -6.14 1.60
N GLN A 5 12.06 -4.85 1.90
CA GLN A 5 12.82 -4.46 3.09
C GLN A 5 12.04 -4.77 4.37
N THR A 6 10.71 -4.59 4.37
CA THR A 6 9.86 -4.87 5.53
C THR A 6 9.36 -6.33 5.53
N THR A 7 9.31 -6.98 4.37
CA THR A 7 8.74 -8.32 4.17
C THR A 7 9.60 -9.14 3.20
N PRO A 8 10.81 -9.55 3.62
CA PRO A 8 11.76 -10.22 2.73
C PRO A 8 11.30 -11.58 2.21
N HIS A 9 10.28 -12.18 2.83
CA HIS A 9 9.70 -13.47 2.44
C HIS A 9 8.45 -13.33 1.56
N ALA A 10 8.08 -12.12 1.14
CA ALA A 10 6.91 -11.91 0.31
C ALA A 10 7.11 -12.49 -1.10
N GLU A 11 6.14 -13.26 -1.59
CA GLU A 11 6.14 -13.79 -2.96
C GLU A 11 5.63 -12.71 -3.93
N GLU A 12 6.42 -12.38 -4.95
CA GLU A 12 5.97 -11.51 -6.04
C GLU A 12 5.09 -12.27 -7.03
N LYS A 13 3.92 -11.71 -7.37
CA LYS A 13 3.01 -12.31 -8.34
C LYS A 13 2.28 -11.26 -9.17
N ILE A 14 2.02 -11.58 -10.42
CA ILE A 14 1.07 -10.83 -11.24
C ILE A 14 -0.31 -11.47 -11.10
N LEU A 15 -1.27 -10.73 -10.56
CA LEU A 15 -2.68 -11.14 -10.48
C LEU A 15 -3.53 -10.06 -11.12
N TYR A 16 -4.50 -10.47 -11.94
CA TYR A 16 -5.41 -9.53 -12.64
C TYR A 16 -4.66 -8.45 -13.46
N GLY A 17 -3.47 -8.77 -13.98
CA GLY A 17 -2.63 -7.84 -14.73
C GLY A 17 -1.88 -6.80 -13.88
N MET A 18 -1.80 -6.97 -12.56
CA MET A 18 -1.15 -6.01 -11.65
C MET A 18 -0.14 -6.69 -10.72
N PRO A 19 0.91 -5.99 -10.28
CA PRO A 19 1.84 -6.49 -9.26
C PRO A 19 1.17 -6.68 -7.89
N PHE A 20 1.43 -7.83 -7.30
CA PHE A 20 1.10 -8.17 -5.93
C PHE A 20 2.31 -8.76 -5.20
N PHE A 21 2.34 -8.53 -3.89
CA PHE A 21 3.19 -9.24 -2.93
C PHE A 21 2.28 -10.05 -2.02
N LEU A 22 2.49 -11.37 -1.98
CA LEU A 22 1.74 -12.30 -1.15
C LEU A 22 2.53 -12.59 0.13
N ILE A 23 1.88 -12.45 1.28
CA ILE A 23 2.50 -12.66 2.59
C ILE A 23 1.50 -13.43 3.45
N ALA A 24 1.82 -14.69 3.76
CA ALA A 24 0.87 -15.62 4.39
C ALA A 24 -0.48 -15.60 3.65
N ASN A 25 -1.56 -15.19 4.32
CA ASN A 25 -2.90 -15.08 3.73
C ASN A 25 -3.25 -13.65 3.27
N GLU A 26 -2.30 -12.71 3.37
CA GLU A 26 -2.50 -11.30 3.03
C GLU A 26 -1.89 -10.95 1.67
N LYS A 27 -2.39 -9.86 1.08
CA LYS A 27 -1.94 -9.36 -0.22
C LYS A 27 -1.66 -7.86 -0.12
N ILE A 28 -0.55 -7.45 -0.72
CA ILE A 28 -0.23 -6.05 -0.98
C ILE A 28 -0.27 -5.88 -2.49
N GLY A 29 -1.12 -4.99 -2.99
CA GLY A 29 -1.27 -4.72 -4.42
C GLY A 29 -0.77 -3.34 -4.81
N ILE A 30 -0.22 -3.25 -6.02
CA ILE A 30 0.12 -1.98 -6.66
C ILE A 30 -0.65 -1.92 -7.99
N ALA A 31 -1.50 -0.92 -8.15
CA ALA A 31 -2.31 -0.75 -9.36
C ALA A 31 -2.04 0.62 -9.98
N ALA A 32 -1.57 0.65 -11.23
CA ALA A 32 -1.38 1.89 -11.97
C ALA A 32 -2.66 2.26 -12.73
N TYR A 33 -3.18 3.45 -12.47
CA TYR A 33 -4.30 4.05 -13.18
C TYR A 33 -3.83 5.26 -13.99
N LYS A 34 -4.71 5.84 -14.81
CA LYS A 34 -4.38 6.98 -15.69
C LYS A 34 -3.83 8.22 -14.96
N ALA A 35 -4.22 8.43 -13.70
CA ALA A 35 -3.87 9.64 -12.95
C ALA A 35 -3.02 9.38 -11.69
N HIS A 36 -2.95 8.13 -11.22
CA HIS A 36 -2.33 7.80 -9.94
C HIS A 36 -1.94 6.32 -9.88
N VAL A 37 -1.09 6.00 -8.91
CA VAL A 37 -0.85 4.62 -8.46
C VAL A 37 -1.62 4.39 -7.16
N SER A 38 -2.38 3.31 -7.09
CA SER A 38 -2.99 2.84 -5.84
C SER A 38 -2.05 1.84 -5.16
N PHE A 39 -1.77 2.08 -3.88
CA PHE A 39 -1.15 1.10 -2.98
C PHE A 39 -2.22 0.54 -2.05
N GLN A 40 -2.49 -0.76 -2.14
CA GLN A 40 -3.62 -1.40 -1.47
C GLN A 40 -3.20 -2.63 -0.67
N ILE A 41 -3.92 -2.90 0.41
CA ILE A 41 -3.72 -4.10 1.25
C ILE A 41 -5.04 -4.85 1.43
N SER A 42 -4.98 -6.10 1.89
CA SER A 42 -6.16 -6.93 2.15
C SER A 42 -7.00 -6.48 3.37
N LYS A 43 -6.37 -5.77 4.33
CA LYS A 43 -7.00 -5.28 5.57
C LYS A 43 -7.47 -3.82 5.48
N ASP A 44 -8.32 -3.41 6.41
CA ASP A 44 -8.74 -2.02 6.54
C ASP A 44 -7.60 -1.15 7.07
N LEU A 45 -7.46 0.04 6.50
CA LEU A 45 -6.59 1.08 7.02
C LEU A 45 -7.13 1.57 8.36
N THR A 46 -6.24 1.75 9.33
CA THR A 46 -6.63 2.29 10.64
C THR A 46 -7.05 3.76 10.52
N PRO A 47 -7.88 4.27 11.45
CA PRO A 47 -8.23 5.69 11.47
C PRO A 47 -7.02 6.62 11.51
N ALA A 48 -5.95 6.22 12.24
CA ALA A 48 -4.71 6.99 12.32
C ALA A 48 -3.99 7.10 10.97
N VAL A 49 -3.97 6.01 10.18
CA VAL A 49 -3.38 6.00 8.83
C VAL A 49 -4.21 6.85 7.87
N LEU A 50 -5.54 6.76 7.93
CA LEU A 50 -6.44 7.57 7.10
C LEU A 50 -6.28 9.07 7.39
N GLU A 51 -6.24 9.46 8.66
CA GLU A 51 -6.00 10.85 9.07
C GLU A 51 -4.62 11.35 8.64
N THR A 52 -3.60 10.49 8.70
CA THR A 52 -2.25 10.83 8.23
C THR A 52 -2.22 11.03 6.71
N ALA A 53 -2.85 10.13 5.94
CA ALA A 53 -2.96 10.26 4.49
C ALA A 53 -3.64 11.56 4.10
N LYS A 54 -4.76 11.88 4.76
CA LYS A 54 -5.51 13.14 4.56
C LYS A 54 -4.67 14.38 4.86
N LYS A 55 -3.98 14.42 6.01
CA LYS A 55 -3.09 15.53 6.39
C LYS A 55 -1.95 15.76 5.39
N LEU A 56 -1.44 14.67 4.81
CA LEU A 56 -0.38 14.71 3.81
C LEU A 56 -0.90 14.95 2.38
N GLY A 57 -2.22 15.05 2.17
CA GLY A 57 -2.83 15.33 0.88
C GLY A 57 -2.97 14.13 -0.07
N TYR A 58 -2.86 12.90 0.45
CA TYR A 58 -3.09 11.69 -0.35
C TYR A 58 -4.55 11.26 -0.27
N ALA A 59 -5.18 11.00 -1.41
CA ALA A 59 -6.51 10.41 -1.44
C ALA A 59 -6.45 8.97 -0.92
N SER A 60 -7.42 8.57 -0.10
CA SER A 60 -7.48 7.24 0.50
C SER A 60 -8.86 6.62 0.37
N GLY A 61 -8.90 5.29 0.35
CA GLY A 61 -10.10 4.49 0.57
C GLY A 61 -9.91 3.55 1.76
N GLN A 62 -10.92 2.72 2.06
CA GLN A 62 -10.90 1.82 3.21
C GLN A 62 -9.64 0.95 3.30
N LYS A 63 -9.05 0.53 2.16
CA LYS A 63 -7.91 -0.40 2.10
C LYS A 63 -6.73 0.10 1.27
N ARG A 64 -6.72 1.38 0.90
CA ARG A 64 -5.75 1.90 -0.07
C ARG A 64 -5.44 3.38 0.11
N ILE A 65 -4.26 3.77 -0.38
CA ILE A 65 -3.93 5.16 -0.68
C ILE A 65 -3.66 5.31 -2.18
N ASN A 66 -3.91 6.50 -2.71
CA ASN A 66 -3.63 6.89 -4.06
C ASN A 66 -2.52 7.94 -4.06
N ILE A 67 -1.53 7.71 -4.91
CA ILE A 67 -0.38 8.59 -5.09
C ILE A 67 -0.47 9.10 -6.52
N ASN A 68 -0.85 10.36 -6.70
CA ASN A 68 -0.88 10.97 -8.03
C ASN A 68 0.55 11.05 -8.59
N PHE A 69 0.71 11.08 -9.91
CA PHE A 69 2.03 11.05 -10.55
C PHE A 69 2.88 12.31 -10.28
N ASP A 70 2.26 13.40 -9.83
CA ASP A 70 2.91 14.65 -9.40
C ASP A 70 3.23 14.66 -7.89
N GLN A 71 2.80 13.65 -7.14
CA GLN A 71 3.08 13.52 -5.71
C GLN A 71 4.32 12.63 -5.48
N LYS A 72 5.07 12.96 -4.43
CA LYS A 72 6.15 12.09 -3.97
C LYS A 72 5.56 10.81 -3.38
N VAL A 73 6.31 9.71 -3.44
CA VAL A 73 5.91 8.47 -2.75
C VAL A 73 6.04 8.69 -1.23
N PRO A 74 4.97 8.53 -0.43
CA PRO A 74 5.01 8.77 1.01
C PRO A 74 5.58 7.56 1.75
N VAL A 75 6.90 7.44 1.74
CA VAL A 75 7.64 6.26 2.22
C VAL A 75 7.24 5.84 3.65
N GLU A 76 7.11 6.80 4.57
CA GLU A 76 6.73 6.50 5.97
C GLU A 76 5.27 6.04 6.11
N LEU A 77 4.35 6.64 5.36
CA LEU A 77 2.95 6.22 5.33
C LEU A 77 2.82 4.81 4.75
N VAL A 78 3.55 4.50 3.67
CA VAL A 78 3.62 3.15 3.09
C VAL A 78 4.12 2.15 4.14
N GLY A 79 5.15 2.50 4.92
CA GLY A 79 5.61 1.68 6.03
C GLY A 79 4.54 1.43 7.10
N ALA A 80 3.81 2.47 7.51
CA ALA A 80 2.72 2.34 8.47
C ALA A 80 1.59 1.42 7.96
N ILE A 81 1.26 1.51 6.67
CA ILE A 81 0.28 0.61 6.03
C ILE A 81 0.79 -0.84 6.02
N LEU A 82 2.06 -1.05 5.66
CA LEU A 82 2.69 -2.37 5.66
C LEU A 82 2.66 -3.01 7.06
N ALA A 83 2.88 -2.24 8.12
CA ALA A 83 2.83 -2.76 9.49
C ALA A 83 1.47 -3.39 9.87
N ILE A 84 0.36 -2.97 9.24
CA ILE A 84 -0.99 -3.52 9.47
C ILE A 84 -1.07 -4.99 9.01
N VAL A 85 -0.37 -5.34 7.93
CA VAL A 85 -0.38 -6.71 7.38
C VAL A 85 0.69 -7.61 7.99
N ILE A 86 1.78 -7.05 8.50
CA ILE A 86 2.97 -7.80 8.95
C ILE A 86 2.94 -8.15 10.45
N ASN A 87 2.43 -7.25 11.30
CA ASN A 87 2.48 -7.44 12.77
C ASN A 87 1.32 -8.30 13.28
N GLN A 88 1.29 -9.58 12.89
CA GLN A 88 0.44 -10.61 13.53
C GLN A 88 1.21 -11.31 14.64
#